data_AF-A0A8J7U932-F1
#
_entry.id   AF-A0A8J7U932-F1
#
_cell.length_a   1.000
_cell.length_b   1.000
_cell.length_c   1.000
_cell.angle_alpha   90.00
_cell.angle_beta   90.00
_cell.angle_gamma   90.00
#
_symmetry.space_group_name_H-M   'P 1'
#
loop_
_entity.id
_entity.type
_entity.pdbx_description
1 polymer ?
#
loop_
_entity_poly.entity_id
_entity_poly.type
_entity_poly.pdbx_seq_one_letter_code
_entity_poly.pdbx_strand_id
1 'polypeptide(L)'
;LQGACVRWVVDIVTYLDNVLYEIVNESGSYSTEWQYHMIRFVHKYEGTKPKQHPVGMTFQWSAKYRGTNENLFNSPADWISPSPDGGYQDNPPAADGSKVILSDTDHLWGIGGNQAWVWKSFCRGMNPLFMDPYHEVRDEAMGKKEVEWTDHLSGKTALDSRWDPIRRNLGYALSYAKRMDLASMVPSNNLASTGYCLSNLGSEYLVYLPDGGDVVVDLAGAPKGLGVEWFDPNTCEKVTGRSEDGGSAKAFSSPFGGDAVLYISRNSPKLVRN
;
A
#
# COMPACT_ATOMS: atom_id res chain seq x y z
N LEU A 1 1.58 -33.39 11.81
CA LEU A 1 2.74 -33.08 10.93
C LEU A 1 2.82 -31.59 10.61
N GLN A 2 1.79 -30.97 10.02
CA GLN A 2 1.79 -29.54 9.68
C GLN A 2 2.16 -28.60 10.84
N GLY A 3 1.48 -28.72 12.00
CA GLY A 3 1.80 -27.90 13.17
C GLY A 3 3.23 -28.11 13.72
N ALA A 4 3.87 -29.26 13.48
CA ALA A 4 5.28 -29.45 13.87
C ALA A 4 6.23 -28.68 12.95
N CYS A 5 5.94 -28.66 11.65
CA CYS A 5 6.66 -27.84 10.68
C CYS A 5 6.54 -26.34 11.03
N VAL A 6 5.33 -25.85 11.29
CA VAL A 6 5.08 -24.44 11.67
C VAL A 6 5.83 -24.08 12.96
N ARG A 7 5.81 -24.95 13.98
CA ARG A 7 6.61 -24.71 15.21
C ARG A 7 8.09 -24.59 14.91
N TRP A 8 8.62 -25.50 14.09
CA TRP A 8 10.02 -25.46 13.71
C TRP A 8 10.38 -24.15 12.99
N VAL A 9 9.54 -23.69 12.05
CA VAL A 9 9.71 -22.39 11.38
C VAL A 9 9.72 -21.24 12.38
N VAL A 10 8.74 -21.18 13.30
CA VAL A 10 8.69 -20.16 14.36
C VAL A 10 9.96 -20.20 15.22
N ASP A 11 10.41 -21.39 15.63
CA ASP A 11 11.60 -21.56 16.47
C ASP A 11 12.88 -21.07 15.80
N ILE A 12 13.03 -21.22 14.47
CA ILE A 12 14.23 -20.78 13.75
C ILE A 12 14.22 -19.30 13.39
N VAL A 13 13.07 -18.62 13.35
CA VAL A 13 13.01 -17.20 12.99
C VAL A 13 12.67 -16.28 14.17
N THR A 14 12.33 -16.83 15.33
CA THR A 14 11.89 -16.05 16.51
C THR A 14 12.88 -15.00 17.00
N TYR A 15 14.16 -15.10 16.65
CA TYR A 15 15.18 -14.12 17.06
C TYR A 15 15.30 -12.93 16.11
N LEU A 16 14.72 -13.00 14.91
CA LEU A 16 14.69 -11.89 13.93
C LEU A 16 13.61 -10.88 14.31
N ASP A 17 13.77 -9.60 13.95
CA ASP A 17 12.73 -8.56 14.17
C ASP A 17 11.83 -8.38 12.93
N ASN A 18 12.35 -8.77 11.77
CA ASN A 18 11.83 -8.43 10.45
C ASN A 18 11.17 -9.64 9.78
N VAL A 19 10.36 -10.39 10.54
CA VAL A 19 9.56 -11.51 10.03
C VAL A 19 8.12 -11.04 9.85
N LEU A 20 7.53 -11.42 8.72
CA LEU A 20 6.11 -11.26 8.42
C LEU A 20 5.61 -12.63 7.94
N TYR A 21 4.62 -13.21 8.61
CA TYR A 21 4.09 -14.51 8.21
C TYR A 21 2.95 -14.33 7.22
N GLU A 22 3.02 -15.03 6.10
CA GLU A 22 1.89 -15.28 5.22
C GLU A 22 1.56 -16.77 5.30
N ILE A 23 0.30 -17.13 5.58
CA ILE A 23 -0.06 -18.54 5.75
C ILE A 23 0.06 -19.33 4.45
N VAL A 24 -0.44 -18.77 3.35
CA VAL A 24 -0.39 -19.40 2.03
C VAL A 24 -0.72 -18.37 0.94
N ASN A 25 0.09 -18.34 -0.11
CA ASN A 25 -0.22 -17.59 -1.32
C ASN A 25 -1.20 -18.38 -2.21
N GLU A 26 -2.25 -17.71 -2.69
CA GLU A 26 -3.18 -18.23 -3.72
C GLU A 26 -3.72 -19.66 -3.50
N SER A 27 -4.23 -19.94 -2.30
CA SER A 27 -5.02 -21.15 -2.06
C SER A 27 -6.50 -20.96 -2.45
N GLY A 28 -7.32 -22.02 -2.43
CA GLY A 28 -8.77 -21.88 -2.63
C GLY A 28 -9.57 -21.71 -1.33
N SER A 29 -10.84 -21.33 -1.43
CA SER A 29 -11.80 -21.13 -0.33
C SER A 29 -11.99 -22.36 0.57
N TYR A 30 -11.66 -23.56 0.08
CA TYR A 30 -11.60 -24.76 0.92
C TYR A 30 -10.57 -24.67 2.06
N SER A 31 -9.61 -23.73 1.98
CA SER A 31 -8.57 -23.55 2.98
C SER A 31 -8.96 -22.60 4.11
N THR A 32 -10.12 -21.91 4.07
CA THR A 32 -10.44 -20.81 5.00
C THR A 32 -10.31 -21.21 6.48
N GLU A 33 -11.03 -22.25 6.91
CA GLU A 33 -10.97 -22.71 8.31
C GLU A 33 -9.59 -23.23 8.70
N TRP A 34 -8.87 -23.82 7.74
CA TRP A 34 -7.51 -24.27 7.96
C TRP A 34 -6.54 -23.10 8.14
N GLN A 35 -6.64 -22.05 7.32
CA GLN A 35 -5.84 -20.84 7.46
C GLN A 35 -6.14 -20.16 8.80
N TYR A 36 -7.41 -20.01 9.15
CA TYR A 36 -7.82 -19.46 10.46
C TYR A 36 -7.24 -20.26 11.62
N HIS A 37 -7.25 -21.59 11.52
CA HIS A 37 -6.60 -22.45 12.50
C HIS A 37 -5.09 -22.20 12.58
N MET A 38 -4.40 -22.10 11.44
CA MET A 38 -2.96 -21.87 11.39
C MET A 38 -2.57 -20.50 11.94
N ILE A 39 -3.32 -19.44 11.65
CA ILE A 39 -3.10 -18.11 12.21
C ILE A 39 -3.16 -18.16 13.74
N ARG A 40 -4.26 -18.70 14.29
CA ARG A 40 -4.42 -18.87 15.75
C ARG A 40 -3.34 -19.76 16.34
N PHE A 41 -2.90 -20.76 15.61
CA PHE A 41 -1.82 -21.65 16.04
C PHE A 41 -0.48 -20.91 16.12
N VAL A 42 -0.12 -20.11 15.11
CA VAL A 42 1.09 -19.28 15.11
C VAL A 42 1.02 -18.29 16.27
N HIS A 43 -0.07 -17.52 16.40
CA HIS A 43 -0.24 -16.59 17.52
C HIS A 43 -0.08 -17.27 18.89
N LYS A 44 -0.72 -18.43 19.07
CA LYS A 44 -0.63 -19.18 20.34
C LYS A 44 0.79 -19.68 20.61
N TYR A 45 1.47 -20.22 19.60
CA TYR A 45 2.79 -20.80 19.78
C TYR A 45 3.86 -19.73 19.94
N GLU A 46 3.85 -18.71 19.08
CA GLU A 46 4.77 -17.58 19.14
C GLU A 46 4.53 -16.69 20.36
N GLY A 47 3.32 -16.69 20.93
CA GLY A 47 3.05 -16.11 22.25
C GLY A 47 3.86 -16.73 23.40
N THR A 48 4.51 -17.89 23.19
CA THR A 48 5.46 -18.49 24.15
C THR A 48 6.92 -18.06 23.90
N LYS A 49 7.16 -17.22 22.90
CA LYS A 49 8.48 -16.80 22.44
C LYS A 49 8.77 -15.34 22.82
N PRO A 50 10.02 -14.87 22.72
CA PRO A 50 10.37 -13.49 23.07
C PRO A 50 9.82 -12.43 22.11
N LYS A 51 9.54 -12.80 20.85
CA LYS A 51 9.04 -11.90 19.81
C LYS A 51 7.75 -12.48 19.24
N GLN A 52 6.81 -11.60 18.88
CA GLN A 52 5.55 -11.92 18.22
C GLN A 52 5.50 -11.14 16.91
N HIS A 53 5.37 -11.85 15.79
CA HIS A 53 5.36 -11.27 14.46
C HIS A 53 3.94 -11.25 13.89
N PRO A 54 3.61 -10.27 13.03
CA PRO A 54 2.29 -10.22 12.42
C PRO A 54 2.05 -11.39 11.49
N VAL A 55 0.84 -11.97 11.56
CA VAL A 55 0.40 -13.10 10.74
C VAL A 55 -0.68 -12.65 9.78
N GLY A 56 -0.48 -12.92 8.50
CA GLY A 56 -1.33 -12.48 7.41
C GLY A 56 -2.10 -13.58 6.72
N MET A 57 -3.18 -13.15 6.09
CA MET A 57 -3.96 -13.95 5.16
C MET A 57 -4.14 -13.17 3.85
N THR A 58 -3.67 -13.74 2.76
CA THR A 58 -3.81 -13.19 1.42
C THR A 58 -5.01 -13.80 0.70
N PHE A 59 -5.44 -13.16 -0.40
CA PHE A 59 -6.64 -13.57 -1.10
C PHE A 59 -6.53 -15.00 -1.61
N GLN A 60 -7.58 -15.77 -1.38
CA GLN A 60 -7.68 -17.16 -1.84
C GLN A 60 -8.00 -17.21 -3.34
N TRP A 61 -6.99 -16.95 -4.18
CA TRP A 61 -7.11 -17.09 -5.63
C TRP A 61 -7.11 -18.57 -6.04
N SER A 62 -8.21 -19.00 -6.66
CA SER A 62 -8.33 -20.32 -7.29
C SER A 62 -9.41 -20.27 -8.35
N ALA A 63 -9.12 -20.79 -9.53
CA ALA A 63 -10.06 -20.80 -10.66
C ALA A 63 -11.41 -21.47 -10.32
N LYS A 64 -11.39 -22.51 -9.48
CA LYS A 64 -12.59 -23.28 -9.11
C LYS A 64 -13.14 -22.93 -7.73
N TYR A 65 -12.26 -22.58 -6.79
CA TYR A 65 -12.61 -22.36 -5.39
C TYR A 65 -12.16 -20.97 -4.96
N ARG A 66 -12.62 -19.92 -5.63
CA ARG A 66 -12.25 -18.54 -5.31
C ARG A 66 -12.77 -18.15 -3.91
N GLY A 67 -11.96 -17.43 -3.13
CA GLY A 67 -12.38 -16.82 -1.87
C GLY A 67 -13.14 -15.51 -2.03
N THR A 68 -13.32 -14.81 -0.91
CA THR A 68 -13.96 -13.50 -0.82
C THR A 68 -13.13 -12.59 0.08
N ASN A 69 -13.23 -11.26 -0.13
CA ASN A 69 -12.64 -10.30 0.81
C ASN A 69 -13.26 -10.41 2.21
N GLU A 70 -14.53 -10.84 2.32
CA GLU A 70 -15.17 -11.11 3.61
C GLU A 70 -14.43 -12.19 4.43
N ASN A 71 -13.92 -13.25 3.79
CA ASN A 71 -13.07 -14.23 4.49
C ASN A 71 -11.81 -13.56 5.08
N LEU A 72 -11.23 -12.59 4.38
CA LEU A 72 -10.04 -11.90 4.87
C LEU A 72 -10.37 -11.02 6.09
N PHE A 73 -11.41 -10.20 5.98
CA PHE A 73 -11.82 -9.30 7.06
C PHE A 73 -12.30 -10.05 8.31
N ASN A 74 -12.97 -11.18 8.14
CA ASN A 74 -13.41 -12.04 9.25
C ASN A 74 -12.29 -12.93 9.82
N SER A 75 -11.12 -12.98 9.18
CA SER A 75 -10.01 -13.83 9.62
C SER A 75 -9.40 -13.34 10.94
N PRO A 76 -8.73 -14.22 11.70
CA PRO A 76 -7.93 -13.81 12.85
C PRO A 76 -6.59 -13.16 12.46
N ALA A 77 -6.32 -12.88 11.18
CA ALA A 77 -5.05 -12.29 10.73
C ALA A 77 -4.85 -10.86 11.23
N ASP A 78 -3.60 -10.47 11.46
CA ASP A 78 -3.20 -9.11 11.81
C ASP A 78 -3.23 -8.20 10.56
N TRP A 79 -2.95 -8.78 9.40
CA TRP A 79 -2.95 -8.10 8.11
C TRP A 79 -3.56 -8.94 7.00
N ILE A 80 -4.05 -8.29 5.94
CA ILE A 80 -4.70 -8.95 4.80
C ILE A 80 -4.28 -8.36 3.45
N SER A 81 -4.34 -9.17 2.39
CA SER A 81 -4.22 -8.71 1.01
C SER A 81 -5.48 -9.05 0.20
N PRO A 82 -6.34 -8.07 -0.14
CA PRO A 82 -7.63 -8.29 -0.79
C PRO A 82 -7.53 -8.52 -2.30
N SER A 83 -8.60 -9.06 -2.88
CA SER A 83 -8.84 -9.11 -4.33
C SER A 83 -9.41 -7.79 -4.87
N PRO A 84 -9.64 -7.66 -6.20
CA PRO A 84 -10.26 -6.49 -6.82
C PRO A 84 -11.68 -6.19 -6.31
N ASP A 85 -12.35 -7.15 -5.68
CA ASP A 85 -13.73 -7.02 -5.23
C ASP A 85 -13.90 -5.82 -4.28
N GLY A 86 -14.87 -4.96 -4.56
CA GLY A 86 -15.07 -3.71 -3.78
C GLY A 86 -14.21 -2.54 -4.25
N GLY A 87 -13.47 -2.69 -5.35
CA GLY A 87 -12.81 -1.58 -6.05
C GLY A 87 -11.33 -1.41 -5.72
N TYR A 88 -10.71 -2.35 -4.99
CA TYR A 88 -9.29 -2.28 -4.59
C TYR A 88 -8.31 -2.09 -5.77
N GLN A 89 -8.73 -2.47 -6.97
CA GLN A 89 -7.97 -2.31 -8.19
C GLN A 89 -7.86 -0.84 -8.65
N ASP A 90 -8.98 -0.10 -8.68
CA ASP A 90 -9.05 1.21 -9.37
C ASP A 90 -9.47 2.39 -8.47
N ASN A 91 -10.35 2.13 -7.50
CA ASN A 91 -10.85 3.09 -6.51
C ASN A 91 -11.07 2.35 -5.18
N PRO A 92 -9.98 2.01 -4.47
CA PRO A 92 -10.07 1.25 -3.23
C PRO A 92 -10.99 1.93 -2.20
N PRO A 93 -11.72 1.17 -1.38
CA PRO A 93 -12.45 1.74 -0.25
C PRO A 93 -11.47 2.35 0.77
N ALA A 94 -11.91 3.30 1.58
CA ALA A 94 -11.09 3.78 2.70
C ALA A 94 -10.93 2.66 3.74
N ALA A 95 -9.70 2.42 4.18
CA ALA A 95 -9.47 1.52 5.29
C ALA A 95 -10.14 2.08 6.56
N ASP A 96 -10.93 1.24 7.22
CA ASP A 96 -11.65 1.59 8.45
C ASP A 96 -10.85 1.31 9.73
N GLY A 97 -9.62 0.78 9.58
CA GLY A 97 -8.74 0.40 10.69
C GLY A 97 -9.05 -0.96 11.30
N SER A 98 -10.03 -1.71 10.77
CA SER A 98 -10.36 -3.04 11.28
C SER A 98 -9.29 -4.10 10.95
N LYS A 99 -8.49 -3.86 9.90
CA LYS A 99 -7.32 -4.64 9.50
C LYS A 99 -6.21 -3.75 8.95
N VAL A 100 -4.96 -4.18 9.09
CA VAL A 100 -3.85 -3.66 8.27
C VAL A 100 -3.99 -4.25 6.87
N ILE A 101 -4.17 -3.39 5.86
CA ILE A 101 -4.33 -3.83 4.47
C ILE A 101 -3.02 -3.65 3.73
N LEU A 102 -2.47 -4.75 3.22
CA LEU A 102 -1.40 -4.74 2.24
C LEU A 102 -2.04 -4.90 0.86
N SER A 103 -2.10 -3.82 0.09
CA SER A 103 -2.71 -3.86 -1.25
C SER A 103 -1.69 -4.46 -2.20
N ASP A 104 -1.81 -5.76 -2.45
CA ASP A 104 -0.85 -6.53 -3.24
C ASP A 104 -1.30 -6.68 -4.69
N THR A 105 -0.47 -6.26 -5.64
CA THR A 105 -0.81 -6.39 -7.06
C THR A 105 -0.97 -7.85 -7.49
N ASP A 106 -0.32 -8.82 -6.82
CA ASP A 106 -0.47 -10.25 -7.11
C ASP A 106 -1.95 -10.66 -7.13
N HIS A 107 -2.71 -10.23 -6.12
CA HIS A 107 -4.14 -10.57 -6.02
C HIS A 107 -5.06 -9.62 -6.76
N LEU A 108 -4.57 -8.47 -7.22
CA LEU A 108 -5.36 -7.50 -7.96
C LEU A 108 -5.28 -7.73 -9.47
N TRP A 109 -4.08 -8.01 -9.98
CA TRP A 109 -3.77 -8.16 -11.40
C TRP A 109 -2.83 -9.33 -11.70
N GLY A 110 -2.17 -9.92 -10.70
CA GLY A 110 -0.89 -10.58 -10.86
C GLY A 110 0.20 -9.52 -11.07
N ILE A 111 0.67 -9.40 -12.32
CA ILE A 111 1.62 -8.37 -12.72
C ILE A 111 0.84 -7.19 -13.32
N GLY A 112 0.78 -6.07 -12.60
CA GLY A 112 -0.01 -4.92 -13.01
C GLY A 112 0.10 -3.70 -12.08
N GLY A 113 -0.89 -2.82 -12.17
CA GLY A 113 -0.95 -1.56 -11.43
C GLY A 113 -0.39 -0.37 -12.20
N ASN A 114 -0.39 0.79 -11.54
CA ASN A 114 0.16 2.05 -12.07
C ASN A 114 0.46 3.02 -10.91
N GLN A 115 1.08 4.16 -11.22
CA GLN A 115 1.43 5.16 -10.19
C GLN A 115 0.20 5.74 -9.47
N ALA A 116 -0.94 5.87 -10.17
CA ALA A 116 -2.16 6.40 -9.57
C ALA A 116 -2.72 5.45 -8.51
N TRP A 117 -2.65 4.14 -8.76
CA TRP A 117 -3.01 3.12 -7.76
C TRP A 117 -2.18 3.26 -6.48
N VAL A 118 -0.87 3.53 -6.58
CA VAL A 118 -0.01 3.75 -5.40
C VAL A 118 -0.56 4.87 -4.53
N TRP A 119 -0.83 6.04 -5.11
CA TRP A 119 -1.31 7.20 -4.36
C TRP A 119 -2.74 7.06 -3.87
N LYS A 120 -3.63 6.47 -4.67
CA LYS A 120 -5.00 6.17 -4.25
C LYS A 120 -5.00 5.24 -3.05
N SER A 121 -4.27 4.11 -3.12
CA SER A 121 -4.17 3.13 -2.04
C SER A 121 -3.53 3.74 -0.78
N PHE A 122 -2.47 4.52 -0.93
CA PHE A 122 -1.83 5.20 0.20
C PHE A 122 -2.77 6.23 0.87
N CYS A 123 -3.47 7.06 0.09
CA CYS A 123 -4.45 8.00 0.62
C CYS A 123 -5.68 7.32 1.26
N ARG A 124 -5.92 6.06 0.91
CA ARG A 124 -6.95 5.19 1.50
C ARG A 124 -6.47 4.43 2.74
N GLY A 125 -5.24 4.69 3.21
CA GLY A 125 -4.69 4.10 4.44
C GLY A 125 -4.16 2.68 4.25
N MET A 126 -3.87 2.27 3.02
CA MET A 126 -3.32 0.96 2.70
C MET A 126 -1.80 1.01 2.53
N ASN A 127 -1.17 -0.17 2.56
CA ASN A 127 0.25 -0.37 2.32
C ASN A 127 0.43 -1.04 0.94
N PRO A 128 0.77 -0.30 -0.13
CA PRO A 128 0.88 -0.88 -1.46
C PRO A 128 2.09 -1.83 -1.56
N LEU A 129 1.87 -3.03 -2.10
CA LEU A 129 2.89 -4.04 -2.42
C LEU A 129 2.83 -4.33 -3.91
N PHE A 130 3.97 -4.27 -4.58
CA PHE A 130 4.06 -4.49 -6.02
C PHE A 130 4.78 -5.80 -6.31
N MET A 131 4.08 -6.71 -7.00
CA MET A 131 4.64 -7.90 -7.62
C MET A 131 5.48 -7.47 -8.83
N ASP A 132 6.69 -7.00 -8.55
CA ASP A 132 7.60 -6.47 -9.56
C ASP A 132 8.16 -7.61 -10.42
N PRO A 133 7.87 -7.65 -11.74
CA PRO A 133 8.52 -8.61 -12.64
C PRO A 133 10.03 -8.36 -12.74
N TYR A 134 10.50 -7.20 -12.26
CA TYR A 134 11.87 -6.74 -12.07
C TYR A 134 12.64 -6.54 -13.37
N HIS A 135 12.70 -7.56 -14.21
CA HIS A 135 13.41 -7.57 -15.48
C HIS A 135 12.48 -7.67 -16.68
N GLU A 136 12.98 -7.22 -17.83
CA GLU A 136 12.31 -7.49 -19.11
C GLU A 136 12.20 -9.00 -19.30
N VAL A 137 10.96 -9.49 -19.45
CA VAL A 137 10.74 -10.84 -19.97
C VAL A 137 11.27 -10.81 -21.40
N ARG A 138 12.32 -11.59 -21.68
CA ARG A 138 12.86 -11.72 -23.03
C ARG A 138 11.71 -12.06 -23.98
N ASP A 139 11.63 -11.35 -25.10
CA ASP A 139 10.63 -11.54 -26.15
C ASP A 139 10.28 -13.02 -26.38
N GLU A 140 9.18 -13.45 -25.75
CA GLU A 140 8.47 -14.69 -26.09
C GLU A 140 7.81 -14.56 -27.49
N ALA A 141 7.87 -13.38 -28.13
CA ALA A 141 7.26 -13.09 -29.41
C ALA A 141 8.01 -13.68 -30.65
N MET A 142 9.20 -14.28 -30.49
CA MET A 142 9.92 -14.95 -31.60
C MET A 142 10.17 -16.45 -31.39
N GLY A 143 9.36 -17.11 -30.56
CA GLY A 143 9.27 -18.57 -30.53
C GLY A 143 10.46 -19.31 -29.87
N LYS A 144 10.10 -20.14 -28.89
CA LYS A 144 10.92 -21.16 -28.20
C LYS A 144 11.85 -20.65 -27.08
N LYS A 145 11.32 -20.64 -25.85
CA LYS A 145 11.64 -21.58 -24.76
C LYS A 145 10.72 -21.32 -23.58
N GLU A 146 10.34 -22.37 -22.86
CA GLU A 146 9.70 -22.26 -21.54
C GLU A 146 10.59 -21.36 -20.66
N VAL A 147 10.07 -20.20 -20.28
CA VAL A 147 10.73 -19.29 -19.35
C VAL A 147 10.47 -19.86 -17.96
N GLU A 148 11.53 -20.29 -17.28
CA GLU A 148 11.42 -20.77 -15.91
C GLU A 148 11.36 -19.56 -14.98
N TRP A 149 10.57 -19.64 -13.89
CA TRP A 149 10.44 -18.54 -12.94
C TRP A 149 11.78 -18.13 -12.32
N THR A 150 12.86 -18.90 -12.48
CA THR A 150 14.22 -18.61 -12.01
C THR A 150 15.10 -17.83 -13.01
N ASP A 151 14.66 -17.59 -14.24
CA ASP A 151 15.52 -16.97 -15.29
C ASP A 151 15.96 -15.53 -14.94
N HIS A 152 15.20 -14.83 -14.09
CA HIS A 152 15.57 -13.52 -13.53
C HIS A 152 16.81 -13.56 -12.62
N LEU A 153 17.18 -14.73 -12.06
CA LEU A 153 18.38 -14.90 -11.24
C LEU A 153 19.68 -14.90 -12.07
N SER A 154 19.58 -15.02 -13.40
CA SER A 154 20.75 -15.07 -14.28
C SER A 154 21.46 -13.72 -14.47
N GLY A 155 20.86 -12.61 -13.99
CA GLY A 155 21.47 -11.28 -13.96
C GLY A 155 21.78 -10.66 -15.34
N LYS A 156 21.21 -11.20 -16.42
CA LYS A 156 21.53 -10.84 -17.81
C LYS A 156 20.50 -9.93 -18.48
N THR A 157 19.42 -9.58 -17.80
CA THR A 157 18.30 -8.83 -18.35
C THR A 157 18.26 -7.42 -17.78
N ALA A 158 17.98 -6.43 -18.62
CA ALA A 158 17.78 -5.05 -18.16
C ALA A 158 16.55 -4.97 -17.24
N LEU A 159 16.52 -3.96 -16.36
CA LEU A 159 15.31 -3.64 -15.61
C LEU A 159 14.23 -3.18 -16.60
N ASP A 160 13.03 -3.72 -16.45
CA ASP A 160 11.91 -3.35 -17.31
C ASP A 160 11.41 -1.95 -16.95
N SER A 161 11.75 -0.98 -17.78
CA SER A 161 11.42 0.44 -17.56
C SER A 161 9.92 0.74 -17.56
N ARG A 162 9.08 -0.17 -18.07
CA ARG A 162 7.61 -0.03 -18.03
C ARG A 162 7.06 0.09 -16.61
N TRP A 163 7.76 -0.50 -15.64
CA TRP A 163 7.35 -0.52 -14.23
C TRP A 163 7.97 0.59 -13.39
N ASP A 164 8.90 1.37 -13.96
CA ASP A 164 9.56 2.45 -13.24
C ASP A 164 8.59 3.48 -12.65
N PRO A 165 7.47 3.86 -13.30
CA PRO A 165 6.50 4.75 -12.68
C PRO A 165 5.97 4.22 -11.33
N ILE A 166 5.67 2.92 -11.22
CA ILE A 166 5.21 2.31 -9.96
C ILE A 166 6.35 2.28 -8.94
N ARG A 167 7.52 1.75 -9.34
CA ARG A 167 8.70 1.65 -8.46
C ARG A 167 9.08 2.99 -7.83
N ARG A 168 9.14 4.05 -8.65
CA ARG A 168 9.43 5.40 -8.20
C ARG A 168 8.36 5.92 -7.25
N ASN A 169 7.08 5.74 -7.58
CA ASN A 169 5.99 6.26 -6.76
C ASN A 169 5.81 5.52 -5.43
N LEU A 170 6.17 4.22 -5.33
CA LEU A 170 6.30 3.53 -4.04
C LEU A 170 7.38 4.21 -3.18
N GLY A 171 8.53 4.54 -3.76
CA GLY A 171 9.59 5.30 -3.09
C GLY A 171 9.14 6.71 -2.67
N TYR A 172 8.36 7.39 -3.52
CA TYR A 172 7.83 8.71 -3.21
C TYR A 172 6.81 8.67 -2.08
N ALA A 173 5.84 7.76 -2.12
CA ALA A 173 4.87 7.56 -1.04
C ALA A 173 5.58 7.24 0.29
N LEU A 174 6.60 6.37 0.27
CA LEU A 174 7.43 6.10 1.45
C LEU A 174 8.14 7.36 1.98
N SER A 175 8.61 8.25 1.09
CA SER A 175 9.26 9.50 1.50
C SER A 175 8.30 10.44 2.22
N TYR A 176 7.02 10.46 1.83
CA TYR A 176 5.97 11.20 2.54
C TYR A 176 5.60 10.52 3.85
N ALA A 177 5.39 9.20 3.84
CA ALA A 177 5.10 8.42 5.05
C ALA A 177 6.13 8.68 6.17
N LYS A 178 7.42 8.79 5.82
CA LYS A 178 8.51 9.10 6.78
C LYS A 178 8.51 10.53 7.33
N ARG A 179 7.84 11.47 6.65
CA ARG A 179 7.73 12.88 7.07
C ARG A 179 6.49 13.14 7.93
N MET A 180 5.49 12.27 7.85
CA MET A 180 4.18 12.41 8.47
C MET A 180 4.13 11.68 9.81
N ASP A 181 3.26 12.14 10.71
CA ASP A 181 2.89 11.33 11.89
C ASP A 181 1.91 10.22 11.49
N LEU A 182 2.43 9.19 10.79
CA LEU A 182 1.62 8.17 10.13
C LEU A 182 0.65 7.44 11.08
N ALA A 183 1.02 7.29 12.36
CA ALA A 183 0.17 6.64 13.37
C ALA A 183 -1.11 7.44 13.70
N SER A 184 -1.10 8.76 13.46
CA SER A 184 -2.25 9.65 13.67
C SER A 184 -3.04 9.93 12.39
N MET A 185 -2.62 9.36 11.25
CA MET A 185 -3.24 9.61 9.95
C MET A 185 -4.46 8.71 9.72
N VAL A 186 -5.56 9.29 9.25
CA VAL A 186 -6.81 8.59 8.95
C VAL A 186 -7.29 8.94 7.53
N PRO A 187 -7.74 7.96 6.73
CA PRO A 187 -8.40 8.23 5.45
C PRO A 187 -9.64 9.11 5.66
N SER A 188 -9.61 10.31 5.07
CA SER A 188 -10.57 11.39 5.32
C SER A 188 -11.18 11.89 4.01
N ASN A 189 -11.80 10.98 3.28
CA ASN A 189 -12.27 11.17 1.90
C ASN A 189 -13.09 12.45 1.68
N ASN A 190 -13.91 12.81 2.66
CA ASN A 190 -14.82 13.95 2.57
C ASN A 190 -14.11 15.31 2.70
N LEU A 191 -12.83 15.33 3.11
CA LEU A 191 -12.07 16.56 3.27
C LEU A 191 -11.43 17.05 1.97
N ALA A 192 -11.45 16.28 0.89
CA ALA A 192 -10.95 16.72 -0.41
C ALA A 192 -11.98 16.42 -1.51
N SER A 193 -12.19 17.35 -2.43
CA SER A 193 -13.15 17.17 -3.53
C SER A 193 -12.81 16.01 -4.46
N THR A 194 -11.55 15.57 -4.51
CA THR A 194 -11.11 14.38 -5.25
C THR A 194 -11.48 13.07 -4.56
N GLY A 195 -11.86 13.14 -3.29
CA GLY A 195 -12.14 11.98 -2.46
C GLY A 195 -10.89 11.29 -1.91
N TYR A 196 -9.66 11.64 -2.31
CA TYR A 196 -8.43 10.99 -1.83
C TYR A 196 -7.67 11.91 -0.88
N CYS A 197 -7.88 11.71 0.42
CA CYS A 197 -7.20 12.48 1.45
C CYS A 197 -6.86 11.57 2.63
N LEU A 198 -5.60 11.59 3.04
CA LEU A 198 -5.14 11.04 4.30
C LEU A 198 -4.84 12.22 5.23
N SER A 199 -5.48 12.29 6.41
CA SER A 199 -5.33 13.44 7.30
C SER A 199 -5.04 13.08 8.76
N ASN A 200 -4.23 13.88 9.42
CA ASN A 200 -4.19 14.06 10.86
C ASN A 200 -4.89 15.40 11.13
N LEU A 201 -6.17 15.32 11.52
CA LEU A 201 -7.06 16.47 11.57
C LEU A 201 -6.44 17.65 12.34
N GLY A 202 -6.42 18.79 11.67
CA GLY A 202 -5.90 20.05 12.18
C GLY A 202 -4.38 20.20 12.10
N SER A 203 -3.65 19.19 11.61
CA SER A 203 -2.18 19.21 11.59
C SER A 203 -1.57 18.89 10.24
N GLU A 204 -2.03 17.83 9.57
CA GLU A 204 -1.42 17.34 8.33
C GLU A 204 -2.49 16.76 7.39
N TYR A 205 -2.36 17.04 6.10
CA TYR A 205 -3.27 16.57 5.06
C TYR A 205 -2.44 16.21 3.82
N LEU A 206 -2.59 14.98 3.34
CA LEU A 206 -2.01 14.50 2.10
C LEU A 206 -3.15 14.17 1.15
N VAL A 207 -3.24 14.91 0.04
CA VAL A 207 -4.34 14.84 -0.92
C VAL A 207 -3.78 14.43 -2.28
N TYR A 208 -4.43 13.46 -2.91
CA TYR A 208 -4.09 13.04 -4.27
C TYR A 208 -5.14 13.54 -5.27
N LEU A 209 -4.67 14.07 -6.39
CA LEU A 209 -5.46 14.55 -7.52
C LEU A 209 -5.15 13.67 -8.72
N PRO A 210 -5.92 12.59 -8.98
CA PRO A 210 -5.64 11.68 -10.09
C PRO A 210 -5.67 12.35 -11.47
N ASP A 211 -6.54 13.35 -11.62
CA ASP A 211 -6.72 14.09 -12.88
C ASP A 211 -5.97 15.44 -12.88
N GLY A 212 -5.25 15.77 -11.79
CA GLY A 212 -4.65 17.07 -11.59
C GLY A 212 -5.67 18.20 -11.40
N GLY A 213 -5.30 19.40 -11.85
CA GLY A 213 -6.19 20.56 -11.86
C GLY A 213 -6.52 21.11 -10.47
N ASP A 214 -7.78 21.47 -10.27
CA ASP A 214 -8.26 22.13 -9.05
C ASP A 214 -8.79 21.14 -8.01
N VAL A 215 -8.53 21.43 -6.73
CA VAL A 215 -9.09 20.70 -5.59
C VAL A 215 -9.58 21.66 -4.53
N VAL A 216 -10.70 21.31 -3.90
CA VAL A 216 -11.17 21.97 -2.68
C VAL A 216 -10.85 21.07 -1.50
N VAL A 217 -10.15 21.61 -0.50
CA VAL A 217 -9.80 20.90 0.73
C VAL A 217 -10.48 21.58 1.92
N ASP A 218 -11.21 20.82 2.73
CA ASP A 218 -11.80 21.29 3.97
C ASP A 218 -10.75 21.36 5.08
N LEU A 219 -10.33 22.58 5.40
CA LEU A 219 -9.38 22.90 6.46
C LEU A 219 -10.07 23.54 7.66
N ALA A 220 -11.38 23.39 7.83
CA ALA A 220 -12.12 23.98 8.95
C ALA A 220 -11.57 23.56 10.32
N GLY A 221 -11.07 22.33 10.44
CA GLY A 221 -10.44 21.81 11.67
C GLY A 221 -8.99 22.25 11.91
N ALA A 222 -8.38 23.00 10.99
CA ALA A 222 -6.97 23.39 11.06
C ALA A 222 -6.77 24.84 11.51
N PRO A 223 -5.63 25.19 12.13
CA PRO A 223 -5.32 26.56 12.51
C PRO A 223 -4.83 27.38 11.30
N LYS A 224 -4.45 28.62 11.60
CA LYS A 224 -3.71 29.48 10.68
C LYS A 224 -2.26 29.01 10.45
N GLY A 225 -1.68 29.42 9.32
CA GLY A 225 -0.26 29.24 9.01
C GLY A 225 0.14 27.82 8.60
N LEU A 226 -0.65 27.17 7.75
CA LEU A 226 -0.30 25.86 7.17
C LEU A 226 0.66 26.03 5.99
N GLY A 227 1.75 25.28 5.99
CA GLY A 227 2.63 25.14 4.83
C GLY A 227 1.97 24.30 3.75
N VAL A 228 2.27 24.61 2.49
CA VAL A 228 1.71 23.95 1.32
C VAL A 228 2.84 23.50 0.40
N GLU A 229 2.86 22.21 0.04
CA GLU A 229 3.81 21.61 -0.89
C GLU A 229 3.02 20.85 -1.96
N TRP A 230 3.34 21.12 -3.22
CA TRP A 230 2.89 20.36 -4.37
C TRP A 230 4.00 19.40 -4.80
N PHE A 231 3.61 18.21 -5.23
CA PHE A 231 4.51 17.20 -5.77
C PHE A 231 3.96 16.57 -7.04
N ASP A 232 4.83 16.43 -8.04
CA ASP A 232 4.55 15.78 -9.31
C ASP A 232 4.99 14.30 -9.27
N PRO A 233 4.04 13.35 -9.26
CA PRO A 233 4.30 11.90 -9.33
C PRO A 233 5.10 11.45 -10.56
N ASN A 234 5.09 12.22 -11.65
CA ASN A 234 5.71 11.86 -12.92
C ASN A 234 7.19 12.25 -12.96
N THR A 235 7.54 13.39 -12.37
CA THR A 235 8.87 14.02 -12.52
C THR A 235 9.67 14.11 -11.23
N CYS A 236 9.06 13.81 -10.07
CA CYS A 236 9.63 14.04 -8.73
C CYS A 236 9.80 15.52 -8.37
N GLU A 237 9.25 16.45 -9.16
CA GLU A 237 9.30 17.87 -8.87
C GLU A 237 8.49 18.24 -7.62
N LYS A 238 9.00 19.19 -6.83
CA LYS A 238 8.31 19.77 -5.67
C LYS A 238 8.21 21.27 -5.83
N VAL A 239 7.02 21.83 -5.65
CA VAL A 239 6.76 23.26 -5.68
C VAL A 239 6.17 23.69 -4.35
N THR A 240 6.78 24.70 -3.71
CA THR A 240 6.20 25.29 -2.49
C THR A 240 5.01 26.18 -2.87
N GLY A 241 3.84 25.86 -2.35
CA GLY A 241 2.65 26.67 -2.48
C GLY A 241 2.63 27.85 -1.51
N ARG A 242 1.66 28.75 -1.69
CA ARG A 242 1.39 29.81 -0.72
C ARG A 242 0.86 29.18 0.57
N SER A 243 1.36 29.63 1.73
CA SER A 243 0.79 29.22 3.01
C SER A 243 -0.67 29.63 3.12
N GLU A 244 -1.48 28.75 3.69
CA GLU A 244 -2.92 28.97 3.84
C GLU A 244 -3.35 28.90 5.30
N ASP A 245 -4.39 29.67 5.61
CA ASP A 245 -5.04 29.62 6.91
C ASP A 245 -6.13 28.55 6.90
N GLY A 246 -6.19 27.73 7.94
CA GLY A 246 -7.34 26.88 8.20
C GLY A 246 -8.58 27.66 8.66
N GLY A 247 -9.59 26.95 9.14
CA GLY A 247 -10.88 27.50 9.58
C GLY A 247 -11.93 27.62 8.48
N SER A 248 -11.61 27.24 7.24
CA SER A 248 -12.59 27.10 6.14
C SER A 248 -12.09 26.11 5.09
N ALA A 249 -12.99 25.70 4.19
CA ALA A 249 -12.56 25.08 2.93
C ALA A 249 -11.71 26.06 2.10
N LYS A 250 -10.72 25.55 1.38
CA LYS A 250 -9.80 26.28 0.52
C LYS A 250 -9.69 25.61 -0.84
N ALA A 251 -9.62 26.42 -1.90
CA ALA A 251 -9.36 25.95 -3.25
C ALA A 251 -7.86 26.02 -3.56
N PHE A 252 -7.35 25.00 -4.24
CA PHE A 252 -5.96 24.85 -4.62
C PHE A 252 -5.91 24.41 -6.09
N SER A 253 -4.94 24.92 -6.85
CA SER A 253 -4.73 24.56 -8.26
C SER A 253 -3.35 23.94 -8.43
N SER A 254 -3.30 22.72 -8.96
CA SER A 254 -2.04 22.03 -9.26
C SER A 254 -1.21 22.84 -10.26
N PRO A 255 0.09 23.05 -10.02
CA PRO A 255 0.98 23.71 -10.96
C PRO A 255 1.46 22.78 -12.09
N PHE A 256 1.14 21.48 -12.04
CA PHE A 256 1.63 20.46 -12.95
C PHE A 256 0.59 20.06 -13.99
N GLY A 257 1.06 19.54 -15.14
CA GLY A 257 0.22 18.83 -16.09
C GLY A 257 0.14 17.35 -15.72
N GLY A 258 -1.07 16.84 -15.46
CA GLY A 258 -1.28 15.45 -15.02
C GLY A 258 -1.60 15.35 -13.53
N ASP A 259 -1.45 14.15 -12.97
CA ASP A 259 -1.76 13.90 -11.56
C ASP A 259 -0.84 14.67 -10.61
N ALA A 260 -1.32 14.95 -9.40
CA ALA A 260 -0.58 15.74 -8.42
C ALA A 260 -0.85 15.27 -6.99
N VAL A 261 0.13 15.48 -6.12
CA VAL A 261 0.00 15.30 -4.68
C VAL A 261 0.14 16.67 -4.00
N LEU A 262 -0.84 16.99 -3.16
CA LEU A 262 -0.87 18.19 -2.34
C LEU A 262 -0.64 17.79 -0.88
N TYR A 263 0.42 18.31 -0.28
CA TYR A 263 0.72 18.10 1.14
C TYR A 263 0.61 19.43 1.89
N ILE A 264 -0.29 19.47 2.87
CA ILE A 264 -0.56 20.63 3.71
C ILE A 264 -0.20 20.25 5.15
N SER A 265 0.65 21.03 5.81
CA SER A 265 1.09 20.69 7.17
C SER A 265 1.40 21.92 8.03
N ARG A 266 1.18 21.79 9.35
CA ARG A 266 1.58 22.81 10.36
C ARG A 266 3.09 22.99 10.46
N ASN A 267 3.84 21.91 10.26
CA ASN A 267 5.29 21.91 10.42
C ASN A 267 5.93 22.10 9.05
N SER A 268 6.77 23.12 8.89
CA SER A 268 7.72 23.14 7.77
C SER A 268 8.47 21.79 7.75
N PRO A 269 8.74 21.21 6.56
CA PRO A 269 9.29 19.86 6.46
C PRO A 269 10.47 19.69 7.40
N LYS A 270 10.38 18.73 8.36
CA LYS A 270 11.57 18.31 9.09
C LYS A 270 12.52 17.73 8.04
N LEU A 271 13.59 18.46 7.73
CA LEU A 271 14.75 17.94 7.02
C LEU A 271 15.24 16.73 7.83
N VAL A 272 14.91 15.53 7.37
CA VAL A 272 15.52 14.31 7.90
C VAL A 272 16.98 14.38 7.48
N ARG A 273 17.87 14.61 8.45
CA ARG A 273 19.31 14.45 8.23
C ARG A 273 19.55 12.97 7.91
N ASN A 274 20.21 12.73 6.78
CA ASN A 274 20.72 11.43 6.36
C ASN A 274 21.59 10.81 7.45
#